data_AF-A0AAE0CPR3-F1
#
_entry.id   AF-A0AAE0CPR3-F1
#
_cell.length_a   1.000
_cell.length_b   1.000
_cell.length_c   1.000
_cell.angle_alpha   90.00
_cell.angle_beta   90.00
_cell.angle_gamma   90.00
#
_symmetry.space_group_name_H-M   'P 1'
#
loop_
_entity.id
_entity.type
_entity.pdbx_description
1 polymer ?
#
loop_
_entity_poly.entity_id
_entity_poly.type
_entity_poly.pdbx_seq_one_letter_code
_entity_poly.pdbx_strand_id
1 'polypeptide(L)'
;MHREIKFSGGVVHYLLLRELHHTIPTDDMQFMLGNKLMRFSKVKFYLITGLRFGVVPGTSVYVEVDNGIHQSYFPRADEVSLKEMRVFLTLGEFQKAYDAVKLCLIYMLNWILIEVDERFKILVWQFRMVKDLDAFDVFPYGAHVYRHSIYSFKHTLKERRDGFERR
;
A
#
# COMPACT_ATOMS: atom_id res chain seq x y z
N MET A 1 -15.91 31.75 1.81
CA MET A 1 -14.56 31.64 2.41
C MET A 1 -14.17 30.16 2.46
N HIS A 2 -13.49 29.65 1.43
CA HIS A 2 -12.92 28.29 1.47
C HIS A 2 -11.66 28.33 2.33
N ARG A 3 -11.64 27.57 3.44
CA ARG A 3 -10.40 27.35 4.20
C ARG A 3 -9.62 26.26 3.49
N GLU A 4 -8.43 26.61 3.03
CA GLU A 4 -7.47 25.65 2.50
C GLU A 4 -6.96 24.78 3.66
N ILE A 5 -7.38 23.51 3.71
CA ILE A 5 -6.91 22.57 4.72
C ILE A 5 -5.53 22.08 4.26
N LYS A 6 -4.47 22.48 4.98
CA LYS A 6 -3.12 21.99 4.74
C LYS A 6 -2.86 20.73 5.55
N PHE A 7 -2.23 19.74 4.92
CA PHE A 7 -1.79 18.53 5.61
C PHE A 7 -0.75 18.88 6.68
N SER A 8 -0.91 18.31 7.87
CA SER A 8 0.05 18.43 8.98
C SER A 8 0.37 17.06 9.53
N GLY A 9 1.55 16.55 9.20
CA GLY A 9 2.04 15.26 9.70
C GLY A 9 2.11 15.23 11.23
N GLY A 10 2.42 16.37 11.88
CA GLY A 10 2.41 16.49 13.34
C GLY A 10 1.02 16.26 13.95
N VAL A 11 -0.03 16.85 13.35
CA VAL A 11 -1.42 16.64 13.81
C VAL A 11 -1.83 15.19 13.66
N VAL A 12 -1.52 14.57 12.51
CA VAL A 12 -1.79 13.14 12.27
C VAL A 12 -1.04 12.29 13.30
N HIS A 13 0.24 12.57 13.55
CA HIS A 13 1.03 11.85 14.54
C HIS A 13 0.44 11.94 15.95
N TYR A 14 0.08 13.14 16.42
CA TYR A 14 -0.55 13.31 17.73
C TYR A 14 -1.92 12.65 17.82
N LEU A 15 -2.68 12.61 16.72
CA LEU A 15 -3.94 11.87 16.66
C LEU A 15 -3.70 10.37 16.80
N LEU A 16 -2.74 9.82 16.06
CA LEU A 16 -2.37 8.41 16.10
C LEU A 16 -1.91 7.96 17.50
N LEU A 17 -1.17 8.81 18.24
CA LEU A 17 -0.77 8.54 19.64
C LEU A 17 -1.96 8.47 20.62
N ARG A 18 -3.12 8.99 20.24
CA ARG A 18 -4.36 8.96 21.03
C ARG A 18 -5.31 7.84 20.59
N GLU A 19 -4.79 6.84 19.86
CA GLU A 19 -5.54 5.62 19.57
C GLU A 19 -6.02 4.98 20.90
N LEU A 20 -7.31 4.68 20.97
CA LEU A 20 -7.86 3.92 22.08
C LEU A 20 -7.43 2.46 21.94
N HIS A 21 -6.65 1.98 22.91
CA HIS A 21 -6.27 0.58 22.95
C HIS A 21 -7.46 -0.30 23.34
N HIS A 22 -7.74 -1.30 22.51
CA HIS A 22 -8.75 -2.31 22.80
C HIS A 22 -8.10 -3.56 23.38
N THR A 23 -8.74 -4.14 24.39
CA THR A 23 -8.38 -5.45 24.94
C THR A 23 -8.62 -6.58 23.94
N ILE A 24 -9.54 -6.36 22.99
CA ILE A 24 -9.84 -7.27 21.89
C ILE A 24 -9.33 -6.64 20.59
N PRO A 25 -8.56 -7.37 19.75
CA PRO A 25 -8.13 -6.85 18.45
C PRO A 25 -9.32 -6.44 17.59
N THR A 26 -9.40 -5.16 17.26
CA THR A 26 -10.35 -4.64 16.27
C THR A 26 -9.65 -4.31 14.98
N ASP A 27 -10.33 -4.53 13.86
CA ASP A 27 -9.87 -4.12 12.54
C ASP A 27 -9.93 -2.60 12.34
N ASP A 28 -10.59 -1.86 13.24
CA ASP A 28 -10.70 -0.41 13.22
C ASP A 28 -9.73 0.25 14.22
N MET A 29 -9.28 1.47 13.91
CA MET A 29 -8.64 2.37 14.89
C MET A 29 -9.66 3.36 15.43
N GLN A 30 -9.61 3.64 16.73
CA GLN A 30 -10.57 4.52 17.40
C GLN A 30 -9.86 5.66 18.13
N PHE A 31 -10.44 6.85 18.11
CA PHE A 31 -9.86 8.07 18.66
C PHE A 31 -10.93 8.90 19.38
N MET A 32 -10.59 9.48 20.51
CA MET A 32 -11.42 10.52 21.13
C MET A 32 -10.98 11.90 20.62
N LEU A 33 -11.88 12.57 19.89
CA LEU A 33 -11.66 13.94 19.42
C LEU A 33 -12.70 14.87 20.06
N GLY A 34 -12.27 15.61 21.08
CA GLY A 34 -13.19 16.26 22.01
C GLY A 34 -14.05 15.20 22.71
N ASN A 35 -15.38 15.36 22.63
CA ASN A 35 -16.34 14.42 23.22
C ASN A 35 -16.91 13.41 22.21
N LYS A 36 -16.28 13.28 21.03
CA LYS A 36 -16.76 12.41 19.96
C LYS A 36 -15.81 11.25 19.73
N LEU A 37 -16.35 10.04 19.71
CA LEU A 37 -15.64 8.84 19.29
C LEU A 37 -15.55 8.82 17.76
N MET A 38 -14.33 8.94 17.26
CA MET A 38 -14.01 8.83 15.84
C MET A 38 -13.42 7.46 15.56
N ARG A 39 -13.80 6.87 14.42
CA ARG A 39 -13.29 5.58 13.96
C ARG A 39 -12.69 5.71 12.57
N PHE A 40 -11.55 5.09 12.36
CA PHE A 40 -10.98 4.79 11.06
C PHE A 40 -11.24 3.31 10.76
N SER A 41 -12.32 3.05 10.02
CA SER A 41 -12.86 1.71 9.78
C SER A 41 -12.78 1.30 8.32
N LYS A 42 -12.88 -0.01 8.06
CA LYS A 42 -13.00 -0.56 6.69
C LYS A 42 -14.12 0.11 5.89
N VAL A 43 -15.28 0.33 6.51
CA VAL A 43 -16.43 0.98 5.88
C VAL A 43 -16.11 2.41 5.44
N LYS A 44 -15.48 3.22 6.31
CA LYS A 44 -15.11 4.59 5.94
C LYS A 44 -14.00 4.62 4.89
N PHE A 45 -13.05 3.70 4.98
CA PHE A 45 -12.00 3.56 4.00
C PHE A 45 -12.59 3.24 2.61
N TYR A 46 -13.52 2.28 2.55
CA TYR A 46 -14.27 1.96 1.34
C TYR A 46 -15.02 3.16 0.79
N LEU A 47 -15.76 3.89 1.64
CA LEU A 47 -16.55 5.04 1.22
C LEU A 47 -15.70 6.17 0.63
N ILE A 48 -14.47 6.37 1.13
CA ILE A 48 -13.58 7.42 0.65
C ILE A 48 -12.83 6.99 -0.62
N THR A 49 -12.34 5.75 -0.66
CA THR A 49 -11.43 5.28 -1.72
C THR A 49 -12.16 4.59 -2.88
N GLY A 50 -13.36 4.06 -2.65
CA GLY A 50 -14.08 3.20 -3.59
C GLY A 50 -13.44 1.83 -3.82
N LEU A 51 -12.33 1.51 -3.15
CA LEU A 51 -11.57 0.29 -3.40
C LEU A 51 -12.27 -0.95 -2.84
N ARG A 52 -12.40 -1.98 -3.66
CA ARG A 52 -13.13 -3.21 -3.31
C ARG A 52 -12.52 -3.93 -2.12
N PHE A 53 -13.37 -4.37 -1.20
CA PHE A 53 -13.02 -5.25 -0.09
C PHE A 53 -13.38 -6.70 -0.42
N GLY A 54 -12.61 -7.65 0.12
CA GLY A 54 -12.80 -9.07 -0.09
C GLY A 54 -11.71 -9.89 0.60
N VAL A 55 -11.70 -11.19 0.37
CA VAL A 55 -10.66 -12.09 0.87
C VAL A 55 -9.39 -11.88 0.04
N VAL A 56 -8.33 -11.36 0.67
CA VAL A 56 -7.03 -11.18 0.01
C VAL A 56 -6.42 -12.57 -0.22
N PRO A 57 -6.20 -13.01 -1.47
CA PRO A 57 -5.59 -14.30 -1.73
C PRO A 57 -4.14 -14.33 -1.22
N GLY A 58 -3.68 -15.52 -0.82
CA GLY A 58 -2.29 -15.71 -0.41
C GLY A 58 -1.33 -15.41 -1.57
N THR A 59 -0.17 -14.83 -1.28
CA THR A 59 0.84 -14.51 -2.32
C THR A 59 1.42 -15.75 -2.99
N SER A 60 1.34 -16.91 -2.34
CA SER A 60 1.76 -18.21 -2.88
C SER A 60 0.91 -18.71 -4.05
N VAL A 61 -0.29 -18.15 -4.25
CA VAL A 61 -1.16 -18.49 -5.40
C VAL A 61 -0.53 -18.00 -6.71
N TYR A 62 0.34 -17.01 -6.64
CA TYR A 62 1.08 -16.50 -7.79
C TYR A 62 2.38 -17.30 -7.96
N VAL A 63 2.35 -18.41 -8.68
CA VAL A 63 3.52 -19.28 -8.94
C VAL A 63 4.49 -18.64 -9.94
N GLU A 64 5.78 -18.97 -9.87
CA GLU A 64 6.76 -18.56 -10.89
C GLU A 64 6.35 -19.03 -12.29
N VAL A 65 6.50 -18.13 -13.24
CA VAL A 65 6.24 -18.39 -14.65
C VAL A 65 7.54 -18.09 -15.39
N ASP A 66 8.07 -19.09 -16.08
CA ASP A 66 9.21 -18.91 -16.97
C ASP A 66 8.90 -17.83 -18.01
N ASN A 67 9.87 -16.94 -18.25
CA ASN A 67 9.75 -15.79 -19.15
C ASN A 67 8.64 -14.81 -18.76
N GLY A 68 8.35 -14.66 -17.47
CA GLY A 68 7.45 -13.63 -16.96
C GLY A 68 7.97 -12.21 -17.20
N ILE A 69 7.09 -11.20 -17.13
CA ILE A 69 7.43 -9.79 -17.39
C ILE A 69 8.60 -9.27 -16.54
N HIS A 70 8.76 -9.78 -15.31
CA HIS A 70 9.93 -9.51 -14.49
C HIS A 70 11.24 -9.99 -15.15
N GLN A 71 11.30 -11.25 -15.59
CA GLN A 71 12.49 -11.80 -16.25
C GLN A 71 12.74 -11.15 -17.62
N SER A 72 11.70 -10.74 -18.34
CA SER A 72 11.85 -10.09 -19.66
C SER A 72 12.52 -8.71 -19.57
N TYR A 73 12.21 -7.94 -18.54
CA TYR A 73 12.66 -6.55 -18.41
C TYR A 73 13.73 -6.34 -17.32
N PHE A 74 13.81 -7.24 -16.36
CA PHE A 74 14.75 -7.20 -15.24
C PHE A 74 15.49 -8.55 -15.07
N PRO A 75 16.10 -9.12 -16.12
CA PRO A 75 16.69 -10.48 -16.07
C PRO A 75 17.87 -10.64 -15.10
N ARG A 76 18.51 -9.53 -14.71
CA ARG A 76 19.69 -9.50 -13.84
C ARG A 76 19.41 -8.98 -12.43
N ALA A 77 18.15 -8.67 -12.13
CA ALA A 77 17.75 -8.16 -10.84
C ALA A 77 16.80 -9.17 -10.20
N ASP A 78 17.18 -9.71 -9.04
CA ASP A 78 16.26 -10.55 -8.26
C ASP A 78 15.12 -9.73 -7.65
N GLU A 79 15.38 -8.43 -7.42
CA GLU A 79 14.42 -7.48 -6.87
C GLU A 79 14.53 -6.12 -7.55
N VAL A 80 13.38 -5.53 -7.88
CA VAL A 80 13.29 -4.21 -8.51
C VAL A 80 12.73 -3.22 -7.52
N SER A 81 13.44 -2.13 -7.26
CA SER A 81 12.92 -1.00 -6.48
C SER A 81 11.92 -0.16 -7.27
N LEU A 82 11.06 0.56 -6.56
CA LEU A 82 10.11 1.46 -7.20
C LEU A 82 10.81 2.60 -7.97
N LYS A 83 11.99 3.04 -7.50
CA LYS A 83 12.87 3.98 -8.22
C LYS A 83 13.38 3.41 -9.53
N GLU A 84 13.91 2.19 -9.53
CA GLU A 84 14.39 1.51 -10.74
C GLU A 84 13.25 1.32 -11.74
N MET A 85 12.07 0.93 -11.26
CA MET A 85 10.86 0.84 -12.08
C MET A 85 10.52 2.19 -12.72
N ARG A 86 10.55 3.30 -11.97
CA ARG A 86 10.28 4.63 -12.49
C ARG A 86 11.24 5.04 -13.59
N VAL A 87 12.53 4.82 -13.37
CA VAL A 87 13.57 5.12 -14.38
C VAL A 87 13.31 4.29 -15.64
N PHE A 88 13.06 2.99 -15.49
CA PHE A 88 12.74 2.12 -16.61
C PHE A 88 11.52 2.58 -17.40
N LEU A 89 10.42 2.90 -16.71
CA LEU A 89 9.19 3.42 -17.33
C LEU A 89 9.42 4.74 -18.08
N THR A 90 10.33 5.59 -17.59
CA THR A 90 10.65 6.88 -18.21
C THR A 90 11.49 6.72 -19.47
N LEU A 91 12.39 5.73 -19.51
CA LEU A 91 13.19 5.41 -20.70
C LEU A 91 12.32 4.87 -21.83
N GLY A 92 11.23 4.17 -21.52
CA GLY A 92 10.25 3.75 -22.51
C GLY A 92 10.69 2.57 -23.39
N GLU A 93 11.73 1.83 -23.00
CA GLU A 93 12.34 0.74 -23.77
C GLU A 93 11.54 -0.57 -23.65
N PHE A 94 10.27 -0.54 -24.08
CA PHE A 94 9.38 -1.69 -24.00
C PHE A 94 9.42 -2.52 -25.29
N GLN A 95 9.64 -3.83 -25.15
CA GLN A 95 9.48 -4.78 -26.26
C GLN A 95 8.03 -4.87 -26.78
N LYS A 96 7.04 -4.72 -25.90
CA LYS A 96 5.61 -4.76 -26.24
C LYS A 96 4.87 -3.59 -25.57
N ALA A 97 4.00 -2.92 -26.33
CA ALA A 97 3.21 -1.79 -25.81
C ALA A 97 2.33 -2.17 -24.61
N TYR A 98 1.79 -3.39 -24.59
CA TYR A 98 0.93 -3.86 -23.50
C TYR A 98 1.71 -4.16 -22.20
N ASP A 99 3.00 -4.48 -22.31
CA ASP A 99 3.85 -4.70 -21.13
C ASP A 99 4.16 -3.38 -20.42
N ALA A 100 4.23 -2.27 -21.16
CA ALA A 100 4.31 -0.93 -20.58
C ALA A 100 3.12 -0.65 -19.64
N VAL A 101 1.90 -0.98 -20.09
CA VAL A 101 0.67 -0.80 -19.28
C VAL A 101 0.76 -1.62 -17.99
N LYS A 102 1.17 -2.89 -18.08
CA LYS A 102 1.33 -3.79 -16.92
C LYS A 102 2.33 -3.25 -15.90
N LEU A 103 3.50 -2.81 -16.35
CA LEU A 103 4.54 -2.23 -15.48
C LEU A 103 4.07 -0.90 -14.86
N CYS A 104 3.35 -0.07 -15.62
CA CYS A 104 2.73 1.14 -15.10
C CYS A 104 1.68 0.83 -14.01
N LEU A 105 0.85 -0.20 -14.19
CA LEU A 105 -0.12 -0.63 -13.17
C LEU A 105 0.57 -1.04 -11.87
N ILE A 106 1.67 -1.81 -11.95
CA ILE A 106 2.49 -2.17 -10.77
C ILE A 106 3.06 -0.90 -10.12
N TYR A 107 3.61 0.01 -10.91
CA TYR A 107 4.17 1.26 -10.38
C TYR A 107 3.11 2.09 -9.66
N MET A 108 1.95 2.30 -10.28
CA MET A 108 0.83 3.04 -9.67
C MET A 108 0.30 2.36 -8.40
N LEU A 109 0.22 1.02 -8.39
CA LEU A 109 -0.19 0.28 -7.19
C LEU A 109 0.73 0.58 -6.01
N ASN A 110 2.05 0.54 -6.19
CA ASN A 110 2.97 0.79 -5.09
C ASN A 110 3.11 2.28 -4.75
N TRP A 111 3.12 3.16 -5.76
CA TRP A 111 3.32 4.59 -5.56
C TRP A 111 2.08 5.30 -5.01
N ILE A 112 0.90 5.01 -5.58
CA ILE A 112 -0.34 5.73 -5.27
C ILE A 112 -1.13 5.02 -4.17
N LEU A 113 -1.31 3.70 -4.29
CA LEU A 113 -2.24 2.98 -3.41
C LEU A 113 -1.59 2.53 -2.09
N ILE A 114 -0.36 2.01 -2.16
CA ILE A 114 0.35 1.54 -0.95
C ILE A 114 1.22 2.68 -0.36
N GLU A 115 1.60 3.66 -1.18
CA GLU A 115 2.47 4.80 -0.84
C GLU A 115 3.81 4.35 -0.24
N VAL A 116 4.48 3.45 -0.97
CA VAL A 116 5.79 2.95 -0.56
C VAL A 116 6.89 3.92 -0.99
N ASP A 117 7.86 4.19 -0.11
CA ASP A 117 9.05 4.98 -0.45
C ASP A 117 9.79 4.37 -1.65
N GLU A 118 10.33 5.21 -2.53
CA GLU A 118 10.90 4.78 -3.82
C GLU A 118 12.04 3.75 -3.67
N ARG A 119 12.65 3.65 -2.50
CA ARG A 119 13.74 2.70 -2.18
C ARG A 119 13.23 1.28 -1.95
N PHE A 120 11.95 1.11 -1.63
CA PHE A 120 11.40 -0.21 -1.36
C PHE A 120 11.24 -1.04 -2.63
N LYS A 121 11.29 -2.35 -2.42
CA LYS A 121 11.24 -3.37 -3.45
C LYS A 121 9.79 -3.72 -3.79
N ILE A 122 9.53 -3.82 -5.09
CA ILE A 122 8.26 -4.27 -5.63
C ILE A 122 8.16 -5.77 -5.35
N LEU A 123 7.04 -6.19 -4.77
CA LEU A 123 6.85 -7.60 -4.45
C LEU A 123 6.67 -8.41 -5.73
N VAL A 124 7.44 -9.49 -5.87
CA VAL A 124 7.48 -10.32 -7.09
C VAL A 124 6.09 -10.82 -7.51
N TRP A 125 5.19 -11.10 -6.57
CA TRP A 125 3.82 -11.54 -6.88
C TRP A 125 3.02 -10.50 -7.69
N GLN A 126 3.34 -9.21 -7.60
CA GLN A 126 2.65 -8.15 -8.37
C GLN A 126 2.97 -8.24 -9.87
N PHE A 127 4.20 -8.62 -10.22
CA PHE A 127 4.59 -8.90 -11.61
C PHE A 127 3.84 -10.11 -12.18
N ARG A 128 3.48 -11.06 -11.31
CA ARG A 128 2.70 -12.25 -11.68
C ARG A 128 1.23 -11.91 -11.85
N MET A 129 0.68 -11.06 -10.97
CA MET A 129 -0.72 -10.63 -11.01
C MET A 129 -1.06 -9.92 -12.33
N VAL A 130 -0.22 -9.00 -12.81
CA VAL A 130 -0.51 -8.27 -14.06
C VAL A 130 -0.41 -9.12 -15.33
N LYS A 131 -0.07 -10.42 -15.22
CA LYS A 131 -0.17 -11.34 -16.35
C LYS A 131 -1.63 -11.52 -16.78
N ASP A 132 -2.53 -11.57 -15.80
CA ASP A 132 -3.98 -11.68 -15.95
C ASP A 132 -4.62 -10.40 -15.40
N LEU A 133 -4.96 -9.48 -16.31
CA LEU A 133 -5.55 -8.19 -15.89
C LEU A 133 -6.98 -8.35 -15.37
N ASP A 134 -7.71 -9.38 -15.77
CA ASP A 134 -9.05 -9.64 -15.21
C ASP A 134 -8.92 -10.02 -13.72
N ALA A 135 -7.93 -10.85 -13.39
CA ALA A 135 -7.60 -11.18 -12.00
C ALA A 135 -7.07 -9.97 -11.21
N PHE A 136 -6.27 -9.11 -11.86
CA PHE A 136 -5.80 -7.84 -11.27
C PHE A 136 -7.00 -6.94 -10.92
N ASP A 137 -7.93 -6.71 -11.85
CA ASP A 137 -9.04 -5.77 -11.68
C ASP A 137 -10.05 -6.20 -10.60
N VAL A 138 -10.21 -7.51 -10.36
CA VAL A 138 -11.09 -8.02 -9.30
C VAL A 138 -10.38 -8.17 -7.95
N PHE A 139 -9.07 -7.94 -7.87
CA PHE A 139 -8.33 -8.08 -6.62
C PHE A 139 -8.87 -7.12 -5.55
N PRO A 140 -9.00 -7.56 -4.28
CA PRO A 140 -9.58 -6.75 -3.21
C PRO A 140 -8.57 -5.72 -2.66
N TYR A 141 -8.20 -4.73 -3.48
CA TYR A 141 -7.24 -3.68 -3.14
C TYR A 141 -7.62 -2.92 -1.86
N GLY A 142 -8.91 -2.70 -1.61
CA GLY A 142 -9.38 -2.03 -0.41
C GLY A 142 -9.00 -2.78 0.86
N ALA A 143 -9.15 -4.11 0.87
CA ALA A 143 -8.74 -4.93 1.99
C ALA A 143 -7.21 -5.00 2.14
N HIS A 144 -6.48 -5.09 1.03
CA HIS A 144 -5.01 -5.14 1.01
C HIS A 144 -4.38 -3.85 1.53
N VAL A 145 -4.76 -2.71 0.96
CA VAL A 145 -4.24 -1.38 1.34
C VAL A 145 -4.65 -1.03 2.77
N TYR A 146 -5.91 -1.26 3.15
CA TYR A 146 -6.37 -0.97 4.51
C TYR A 146 -5.55 -1.72 5.56
N ARG A 147 -5.29 -3.02 5.35
CA ARG A 147 -4.45 -3.82 6.25
C ARG A 147 -3.03 -3.24 6.33
N HIS A 148 -2.46 -2.84 5.21
CA HIS A 148 -1.14 -2.20 5.17
C HIS A 148 -1.12 -0.87 5.95
N SER A 149 -2.12 -0.01 5.77
CA SER A 149 -2.25 1.27 6.49
C SER A 149 -2.34 1.05 8.00
N ILE A 150 -3.24 0.17 8.46
CA ILE A 150 -3.41 -0.13 9.90
C ILE A 150 -2.11 -0.67 10.49
N TYR A 151 -1.44 -1.59 9.79
CA TYR A 151 -0.16 -2.14 10.22
C TYR A 151 0.91 -1.04 10.35
N SER A 152 1.07 -0.21 9.31
CA SER A 152 2.05 0.88 9.29
C SER A 152 1.81 1.89 10.42
N PHE A 153 0.56 2.31 10.61
CA PHE A 153 0.19 3.24 11.69
C PHE A 153 0.50 2.65 13.07
N LYS A 154 0.14 1.38 13.32
CA LYS A 154 0.38 0.73 14.62
C LYS A 154 1.86 0.48 14.90
N HIS A 155 2.65 0.09 13.90
CA HIS A 155 4.08 -0.18 14.06
C HIS A 155 4.90 1.09 14.26
N THR A 156 4.59 2.16 13.52
CA THR A 156 5.24 3.47 13.69
C THR A 156 5.06 4.02 15.12
N LEU A 157 3.95 3.71 15.78
CA LEU A 157 3.67 4.11 17.16
C LEU A 157 4.48 3.29 18.19
N LYS A 158 4.61 1.98 18.00
CA LYS A 158 5.34 1.09 18.92
C LYS A 158 6.82 1.43 19.00
N GLU A 159 7.48 1.60 17.86
CA GLU A 159 8.93 1.84 17.79
C GLU A 159 9.36 3.12 18.51
N ARG A 160 8.47 4.13 18.60
CA ARG A 160 8.78 5.40 19.25
C ARG A 160 8.41 5.44 20.73
N ARG A 161 7.37 4.73 21.18
CA ARG A 161 7.06 4.60 22.61
C ARG A 161 8.25 3.99 23.36
N ASP A 162 8.82 2.93 22.81
CA ASP A 162 9.98 2.24 23.39
C ASP A 162 11.26 3.10 23.35
N GLY A 163 11.30 4.14 22.50
CA GLY A 163 12.38 5.12 22.46
C GLY A 163 12.23 6.27 23.47
N PHE A 164 10.99 6.55 23.92
CA PHE A 164 10.71 7.49 25.01
C PHE A 164 10.90 6.86 26.39
N GLU A 165 10.62 5.56 26.55
CA GLU A 165 10.84 4.84 27.82
C GLU A 165 12.31 4.46 28.06
N ARG A 166 13.18 4.62 27.05
CA ARG A 166 14.63 4.35 27.12
C ARG A 166 15.49 5.61 27.28
N ARG A 167 14.89 6.76 27.59
CA ARG A 167 15.57 8.04 27.90
C ARG A 167 15.15 8.51 29.28
#